data_AF-A0A1H7DNE9-F1
#
_entry.id   AF-A0A1H7DNE9-F1
#
_cell.length_a   1.000
_cell.length_b   1.000
_cell.length_c   1.000
_cell.angle_alpha   90.00
_cell.angle_beta   90.00
_cell.angle_gamma   90.00
#
_symmetry.space_group_name_H-M   'P 1'
#
loop_
_entity.id
_entity.type
_entity.pdbx_description
1 polymer ?
#
loop_
_entity_poly.entity_id
_entity_poly.type
_entity_poly.pdbx_seq_one_letter_code
_entity_poly.pdbx_strand_id
1 'polypeptide(L)'
;IVIGTWSTLALIAALAMLIMIPFALDEVIAMGQFLLWARRQGKPLIRTFFQGDAIAAGGEDTSDAMASPSTFWADAKKGLTLPWTLTASIVIGVLLMLTRVLFGTERGMANSDHVVGALVITVAIIATAEVARVLRLINVAFGAWLVAAPFLLDGVGHLGAVASVVAGIALVGLSFPRGKRSAEHYAGWDKYVI
;
A
#
# COMPACT_ATOMS: atom_id res chain seq x y z
N ILE A 1 -21.51 -4.36 -0.06
CA ILE A 1 -22.27 -3.23 0.52
C ILE A 1 -23.55 -2.95 -0.25
N VAL A 2 -23.48 -2.53 -1.53
CA VAL A 2 -24.67 -2.25 -2.38
C VAL A 2 -25.58 -3.47 -2.57
N ILE A 3 -25.01 -4.67 -2.59
CA ILE A 3 -25.72 -5.96 -2.75
C ILE A 3 -26.18 -6.58 -1.41
N GLY A 4 -25.99 -5.91 -0.28
CA GLY A 4 -26.39 -6.39 1.05
C GLY A 4 -25.61 -7.59 1.60
N THR A 5 -24.73 -8.19 0.80
CA THR A 5 -23.95 -9.38 1.16
C THR A 5 -22.44 -9.17 0.99
N TRP A 6 -21.66 -10.00 1.67
CA TRP A 6 -20.21 -10.03 1.65
C TRP A 6 -19.76 -11.36 1.06
N SER A 7 -18.89 -11.32 0.05
CA SER A 7 -18.28 -12.54 -0.49
C SER A 7 -16.89 -12.72 0.10
N THR A 8 -16.76 -13.68 1.04
CA THR A 8 -15.46 -14.05 1.63
C THR A 8 -14.46 -14.44 0.54
N LEU A 9 -14.91 -15.15 -0.49
CA LEU A 9 -14.08 -15.52 -1.64
C LEU A 9 -13.59 -14.29 -2.42
N ALA A 10 -14.43 -13.27 -2.58
CA ALA A 10 -14.01 -12.03 -3.23
C ALA A 10 -12.97 -11.26 -2.41
N LEU A 11 -13.10 -11.24 -1.08
CA LEU A 11 -12.10 -10.62 -0.19
C LEU A 11 -10.76 -11.36 -0.24
N ILE A 12 -10.78 -12.69 -0.30
CA ILE A 12 -9.57 -13.51 -0.46
C ILE A 12 -8.90 -13.22 -1.81
N ALA A 13 -9.67 -13.19 -2.90
CA ALA A 13 -9.15 -12.87 -4.23
C ALA A 13 -8.56 -11.45 -4.29
N ALA A 14 -9.25 -10.47 -3.71
CA ALA A 14 -8.77 -9.09 -3.61
C ALA A 14 -7.45 -9.01 -2.82
N LEU A 15 -7.35 -9.72 -1.70
CA LEU A 15 -6.11 -9.78 -0.92
C LEU A 15 -4.96 -10.40 -1.71
N ALA A 16 -5.22 -11.50 -2.43
CA ALA A 16 -4.21 -12.15 -3.27
C ALA A 16 -3.67 -11.21 -4.35
N MET A 17 -4.56 -10.47 -5.04
CA MET A 17 -4.15 -9.47 -6.02
C MET A 17 -3.39 -8.30 -5.38
N LEU A 18 -3.84 -7.83 -4.22
CA LEU A 18 -3.24 -6.71 -3.51
C LEU A 18 -1.80 -7.00 -3.06
N ILE A 19 -1.52 -8.22 -2.62
CA ILE A 19 -0.16 -8.63 -2.22
C ILE A 19 0.83 -8.55 -3.40
N MET A 20 0.38 -8.73 -4.64
CA MET A 20 1.23 -8.65 -5.83
C MET A 20 1.60 -7.22 -6.24
N ILE A 21 0.80 -6.23 -5.84
CA ILE A 21 0.99 -4.82 -6.24
C ILE A 21 2.34 -4.24 -5.82
N PRO A 22 2.78 -4.34 -4.54
CA PRO A 22 4.02 -3.72 -4.13
C PRO A 22 5.25 -4.32 -4.83
N PHE A 23 5.21 -5.60 -5.22
CA PHE A 23 6.26 -6.21 -6.03
C PHE A 23 6.35 -5.51 -7.39
N ALA A 24 5.24 -5.49 -8.15
CA ALA A 24 5.19 -4.93 -9.50
C ALA A 24 5.52 -3.42 -9.59
N LEU A 25 5.42 -2.70 -8.48
CA LEU A 25 5.62 -1.26 -8.45
C LEU A 25 7.10 -0.88 -8.67
N ASP A 26 8.02 -1.69 -8.15
CA ASP A 26 9.46 -1.44 -8.30
C ASP A 26 9.89 -1.59 -9.77
N GLU A 27 9.36 -2.59 -10.50
CA GLU A 27 9.61 -2.72 -11.94
C GLU A 27 9.00 -1.57 -12.76
N VAL A 28 7.79 -1.12 -12.41
CA VAL A 28 7.14 0.01 -13.09
C VAL A 28 7.98 1.29 -12.95
N ILE A 29 8.56 1.52 -11.78
CA ILE A 29 9.43 2.68 -11.55
C ILE A 29 10.76 2.53 -12.30
N ALA A 30 11.38 1.35 -12.26
CA ALA A 30 12.61 1.08 -13.01
C ALA A 30 12.41 1.31 -14.51
N MET A 31 11.30 0.82 -15.08
CA MET A 31 10.91 1.08 -16.46
C MET A 31 10.72 2.58 -16.71
N GLY A 32 10.05 3.31 -15.81
CA GLY A 32 9.86 4.75 -15.92
C GLY A 32 11.19 5.53 -15.92
N GLN A 33 12.15 5.12 -15.08
CA GLN A 33 13.49 5.70 -15.05
C GLN A 33 14.25 5.44 -16.35
N PHE A 34 14.16 4.22 -16.89
CA PHE A 34 14.74 3.85 -18.18
C PHE A 34 14.18 4.68 -19.34
N LEU A 35 12.85 4.85 -19.40
CA LEU A 35 12.22 5.68 -20.43
C LEU A 35 12.62 7.15 -20.31
N LEU A 36 12.72 7.67 -19.09
CA LEU A 36 13.17 9.05 -18.87
C LEU A 36 14.62 9.24 -19.33
N TRP A 37 15.49 8.26 -19.07
CA TRP A 37 16.86 8.25 -19.58
C TRP A 37 16.88 8.20 -21.11
N ALA A 38 16.11 7.31 -21.74
CA ALA A 38 16.04 7.17 -23.19
C ALA A 38 15.58 8.48 -23.86
N ARG A 39 14.57 9.15 -23.28
CA ARG A 39 14.11 10.48 -23.73
C ARG A 39 15.22 11.52 -23.67
N ARG A 40 16.01 11.55 -22.59
CA ARG A 40 17.13 12.49 -22.43
C ARG A 40 18.25 12.26 -23.44
N GLN A 41 18.41 11.02 -23.90
CA GLN A 41 19.33 10.64 -24.98
C GLN A 41 18.75 10.88 -26.39
N GLY A 42 17.57 11.52 -26.49
CA GLY A 42 16.93 11.81 -27.78
C GLY A 42 16.30 10.60 -28.48
N LYS A 43 16.13 9.47 -27.78
CA LYS A 43 15.60 8.24 -28.36
C LYS A 43 14.06 8.28 -28.48
N PRO A 44 13.47 7.60 -29.48
CA PRO A 44 12.02 7.58 -29.68
C PRO A 44 11.31 6.75 -28.59
N LEU A 45 10.68 7.45 -27.64
CA LEU A 45 10.02 6.87 -26.45
C LEU A 45 9.07 5.71 -26.74
N ILE A 46 8.16 5.86 -27.71
CA ILE A 46 7.15 4.83 -28.03
C ILE A 46 7.85 3.56 -28.49
N ARG A 47 8.84 3.70 -29.38
CA ARG A 47 9.61 2.56 -29.88
C ARG A 47 10.37 1.89 -28.74
N THR A 48 11.06 2.67 -27.89
CA THR A 48 11.80 2.14 -26.74
C THR A 48 10.92 1.44 -25.71
N PHE A 49 9.69 1.94 -25.49
CA PHE A 49 8.73 1.29 -24.59
C PHE A 49 8.25 -0.07 -25.12
N PHE A 50 7.92 -0.17 -26.41
CA PHE A 50 7.39 -1.42 -26.97
C PHE A 50 8.46 -2.43 -27.39
N GLN A 51 9.63 -1.97 -27.88
CA GLN A 51 10.70 -2.84 -28.39
C GLN A 51 11.83 -3.08 -27.37
N GLY A 52 11.89 -2.29 -26.29
CA GLY A 52 13.07 -2.22 -25.43
C GLY A 52 14.24 -1.49 -26.13
N ASP A 53 15.35 -1.34 -25.41
CA ASP A 53 16.60 -0.80 -25.95
C ASP A 53 17.79 -1.29 -25.12
N ALA A 54 18.96 -1.42 -25.74
CA ALA A 54 20.17 -1.88 -25.07
C ALA A 54 20.88 -0.71 -24.39
N ILE A 55 21.20 -0.87 -23.10
CA ILE A 55 22.04 0.09 -22.36
C ILE A 55 23.50 -0.32 -22.54
N ALA A 56 24.26 0.44 -23.33
CA ALA A 56 25.69 0.18 -23.57
C ALA A 56 26.58 0.35 -22.31
N ALA A 57 26.03 0.88 -21.21
CA ALA A 57 26.74 1.18 -19.96
C ALA A 57 26.14 0.47 -18.73
N GLY A 58 25.24 -0.50 -18.93
CA GLY A 58 24.71 -1.31 -17.84
C GLY A 58 25.68 -2.44 -17.51
N GLY A 59 26.13 -2.53 -16.25
CA GLY A 59 26.81 -3.74 -15.79
C GLY A 59 25.85 -4.92 -15.85
N GLU A 60 26.30 -6.05 -16.39
CA GLU A 60 25.53 -7.30 -16.31
C GLU A 60 25.42 -7.69 -14.82
N ASP A 61 24.18 -7.79 -14.33
CA ASP A 61 23.95 -8.33 -13.00
C ASP A 61 24.18 -9.84 -13.06
N THR A 62 25.32 -10.29 -12.53
CA THR A 62 25.75 -11.69 -12.60
C THR A 62 25.01 -12.59 -11.62
N SER A 63 24.01 -12.08 -10.88
CA SER A 63 23.18 -12.90 -10.02
C SER A 63 22.17 -13.69 -10.84
N ASP A 64 22.35 -14.99 -10.90
CA ASP A 64 21.40 -15.91 -11.53
C ASP A 64 20.15 -16.02 -10.64
N ALA A 65 19.24 -15.04 -10.75
CA ALA A 65 18.03 -14.94 -9.93
C ALA A 65 17.12 -16.18 -10.04
N MET A 66 17.28 -16.96 -11.11
CA MET A 66 16.56 -18.21 -11.37
C MET A 66 17.25 -19.48 -10.82
N ALA A 67 18.40 -19.35 -10.15
CA ALA A 67 19.14 -20.51 -9.63
C ALA A 67 18.32 -21.33 -8.60
N SER A 68 17.37 -20.70 -7.89
CA SER A 68 16.46 -21.39 -6.97
C SER A 68 15.19 -20.59 -6.66
N PRO A 69 14.09 -21.23 -6.24
CA PRO A 69 12.89 -20.51 -5.77
C PRO A 69 13.16 -19.59 -4.58
N SER A 70 14.13 -19.91 -3.71
CA SER A 70 14.47 -19.08 -2.55
C SER A 70 15.28 -17.84 -2.93
N THR A 71 16.15 -17.91 -3.93
CA THR A 71 16.88 -16.73 -4.44
C THR A 71 15.95 -15.77 -5.15
N PHE A 72 15.02 -16.28 -5.97
CA PHE A 72 13.96 -15.47 -6.59
C PHE A 72 13.11 -14.73 -5.54
N TRP A 73 12.70 -15.43 -4.48
CA TRP A 73 11.93 -14.82 -3.38
C TRP A 73 12.75 -13.83 -2.54
N ALA A 74 14.06 -14.01 -2.42
CA ALA A 74 14.93 -13.08 -1.72
C ALA A 74 15.12 -11.79 -2.53
N ASP A 75 15.30 -11.91 -3.84
CA ASP A 75 15.40 -10.76 -4.75
C ASP A 75 14.08 -10.01 -4.89
N ALA A 76 12.94 -10.70 -5.03
CA ALA A 76 11.62 -10.06 -5.09
C ALA A 76 11.26 -9.30 -3.80
N LYS A 77 11.88 -9.65 -2.66
CA LYS A 77 11.67 -8.93 -1.39
C LYS A 77 12.59 -7.71 -1.23
N LYS A 78 13.60 -7.53 -2.08
CA LYS A 78 14.41 -6.30 -2.07
C LYS A 78 13.48 -5.13 -2.33
N GLY A 79 13.62 -4.05 -1.55
CA GLY A 79 12.70 -2.90 -1.61
C GLY A 79 11.38 -3.06 -0.84
N LEU A 80 11.01 -4.28 -0.43
CA LEU A 80 9.83 -4.50 0.41
C LEU A 80 10.21 -4.46 1.89
N THR A 81 9.64 -3.51 2.61
CA THR A 81 9.79 -3.41 4.07
C THR A 81 8.44 -3.47 4.73
N LEU A 82 8.34 -4.15 5.86
CA LEU A 82 7.13 -4.14 6.69
C LEU A 82 7.42 -3.47 8.05
N PRO A 83 7.46 -2.12 8.12
CA PRO A 83 7.54 -1.40 9.39
C PRO A 83 6.36 -1.76 10.29
N TRP A 84 6.60 -1.81 11.60
CA TRP A 84 5.56 -2.11 12.58
C TRP A 84 4.35 -1.17 12.49
N THR A 85 4.55 0.08 12.03
CA THR A 85 3.48 1.05 11.84
C THR A 85 2.50 0.66 10.73
N LEU A 86 3.00 0.05 9.65
CA LEU A 86 2.16 -0.48 8.57
C LEU A 86 1.40 -1.73 9.04
N THR A 87 2.06 -2.62 9.78
CA THR A 87 1.40 -3.78 10.39
C THR A 87 0.28 -3.35 11.34
N ALA A 88 0.54 -2.36 12.19
CA ALA A 88 -0.48 -1.79 13.08
C ALA A 88 -1.63 -1.15 12.29
N SER A 89 -1.34 -0.46 11.18
CA SER A 89 -2.36 0.12 10.30
C SER A 89 -3.23 -0.96 9.64
N ILE A 90 -2.64 -2.07 9.20
CA ILE A 90 -3.37 -3.23 8.65
C ILE A 90 -4.30 -3.81 9.73
N VAL A 91 -3.79 -4.02 10.95
CA VAL A 91 -4.60 -4.53 12.07
C VAL A 91 -5.77 -3.59 12.36
N ILE A 92 -5.55 -2.28 12.41
CA ILE A 92 -6.65 -1.30 12.58
C ILE A 92 -7.65 -1.43 11.44
N GLY A 93 -7.20 -1.53 10.18
CA GLY A 93 -8.09 -1.71 9.04
C GLY A 93 -8.95 -2.97 9.13
N VAL A 94 -8.37 -4.09 9.60
CA VAL A 94 -9.12 -5.34 9.85
C VAL A 94 -10.15 -5.15 10.96
N LEU A 95 -9.79 -4.50 12.07
CA LEU A 95 -10.71 -4.20 13.16
C LEU A 95 -11.88 -3.32 12.69
N LEU A 96 -11.62 -2.32 11.84
CA LEU A 96 -12.66 -1.48 11.24
C LEU A 96 -13.61 -2.28 10.35
N MET A 97 -13.10 -3.24 9.58
CA MET A 97 -13.96 -4.14 8.80
C MET A 97 -14.85 -5.03 9.68
N LEU A 98 -14.49 -5.23 10.95
CA LEU A 98 -15.22 -6.07 11.91
C LEU A 98 -16.08 -5.27 12.91
N THR A 99 -16.28 -3.96 12.72
CA THR A 99 -17.02 -3.11 13.69
C THR A 99 -18.45 -3.57 13.94
N ARG A 100 -19.11 -4.16 12.95
CA ARG A 100 -20.45 -4.75 13.12
C ARG A 100 -20.45 -5.89 14.14
N VAL A 101 -19.40 -6.70 14.18
CA VAL A 101 -19.25 -7.83 15.12
C VAL A 101 -18.75 -7.34 16.48
N LEU A 102 -17.81 -6.39 16.49
CA LEU A 102 -17.15 -5.92 17.71
C LEU A 102 -18.00 -4.93 18.52
N PHE A 103 -18.72 -4.04 17.83
CA PHE A 103 -19.41 -2.90 18.45
C PHE A 103 -20.90 -2.82 18.09
N GLY A 104 -21.40 -3.76 17.28
CA GLY A 104 -22.79 -3.74 16.84
C GLY A 104 -23.14 -2.55 15.95
N THR A 105 -22.17 -1.98 15.23
CA THR A 105 -22.44 -0.85 14.33
C THR A 105 -23.36 -1.27 13.20
N GLU A 106 -24.28 -0.39 12.83
CA GLU A 106 -25.30 -0.64 11.80
C GLU A 106 -25.27 0.41 10.69
N ARG A 107 -26.07 0.15 9.65
CA ARG A 107 -26.41 1.11 8.59
C ARG A 107 -25.18 1.80 7.97
N GLY A 108 -25.20 3.12 7.89
CA GLY A 108 -24.18 3.94 7.23
C GLY A 108 -22.82 3.82 7.91
N MET A 109 -22.78 3.78 9.24
CA MET A 109 -21.52 3.66 9.98
C MET A 109 -20.78 2.37 9.64
N ALA A 110 -21.45 1.22 9.74
CA ALA A 110 -20.81 -0.07 9.47
C ALA A 110 -20.27 -0.18 8.04
N ASN A 111 -20.97 0.42 7.06
CA ASN A 111 -20.50 0.47 5.68
C ASN A 111 -19.28 1.39 5.54
N SER A 112 -19.29 2.54 6.22
CA SER A 112 -18.18 3.49 6.23
C SER A 112 -16.92 2.86 6.80
N ASP A 113 -16.99 2.30 8.01
CA ASP A 113 -15.86 1.65 8.68
C ASP A 113 -15.28 0.53 7.83
N HIS A 114 -16.13 -0.26 7.16
CA HIS A 114 -15.67 -1.37 6.36
C HIS A 114 -14.95 -0.92 5.08
N VAL A 115 -15.46 0.10 4.38
CA VAL A 115 -14.78 0.68 3.21
C VAL A 115 -13.46 1.30 3.62
N VAL A 116 -13.47 2.11 4.67
CA VAL A 116 -12.27 2.80 5.16
C VAL A 116 -11.25 1.78 5.65
N GLY A 117 -11.67 0.75 6.38
CA GLY A 117 -10.82 -0.35 6.82
C GLY A 117 -10.15 -1.08 5.65
N ALA A 118 -10.91 -1.41 4.61
CA ALA A 118 -10.35 -2.03 3.40
C ALA A 118 -9.34 -1.12 2.70
N LEU A 119 -9.64 0.18 2.56
CA LEU A 119 -8.73 1.15 1.94
C LEU A 119 -7.45 1.36 2.75
N VAL A 120 -7.56 1.39 4.08
CA VAL A 120 -6.40 1.48 4.98
C VAL A 120 -5.49 0.26 4.81
N ILE A 121 -6.05 -0.96 4.72
CA ILE A 121 -5.28 -2.18 4.44
C ILE A 121 -4.59 -2.07 3.08
N THR A 122 -5.32 -1.64 2.04
CA THR A 122 -4.77 -1.45 0.69
C THR A 122 -3.59 -0.49 0.69
N VAL A 123 -3.76 0.71 1.25
CA VAL A 123 -2.69 1.71 1.32
C VAL A 123 -1.51 1.19 2.14
N ALA A 124 -1.76 0.53 3.27
CA ALA A 124 -0.69 -0.01 4.10
C ALA A 124 0.10 -1.12 3.40
N ILE A 125 -0.54 -2.01 2.64
CA ILE A 125 0.14 -3.04 1.85
C ILE A 125 0.95 -2.42 0.71
N ILE A 126 0.39 -1.46 -0.03
CA ILE A 126 1.15 -0.81 -1.13
C ILE A 126 2.35 -0.04 -0.56
N ALA A 127 2.18 0.63 0.58
CA ALA A 127 3.26 1.38 1.24
C ALA A 127 4.38 0.50 1.83
N THR A 128 4.26 -0.83 1.76
CA THR A 128 5.36 -1.74 2.09
C THR A 128 6.49 -1.66 1.06
N ALA A 129 6.16 -1.36 -0.19
CA ALA A 129 7.15 -1.03 -1.21
C ALA A 129 7.79 0.31 -0.86
N GLU A 130 9.12 0.32 -0.76
CA GLU A 130 9.89 1.47 -0.33
C GLU A 130 9.62 2.73 -1.18
N VAL A 131 9.48 2.53 -2.49
CA VAL A 131 9.16 3.57 -3.47
C VAL A 131 7.76 4.17 -3.29
N ALA A 132 6.81 3.39 -2.75
CA ALA A 132 5.45 3.82 -2.47
C ALA A 132 5.24 4.23 -1.01
N ARG A 133 6.28 4.21 -0.18
CA ARG A 133 6.13 4.39 1.27
C ARG A 133 5.46 5.70 1.66
N VAL A 134 5.58 6.75 0.84
CA VAL A 134 4.88 8.03 1.00
C VAL A 134 3.35 7.89 0.99
N LEU A 135 2.80 6.86 0.32
CA LEU A 135 1.37 6.61 0.25
C LEU A 135 0.75 6.34 1.63
N ARG A 136 1.55 5.95 2.64
CA ARG A 136 1.04 5.81 4.02
C ARG A 136 0.38 7.10 4.53
N LEU A 137 0.76 8.27 4.00
CA LEU A 137 0.15 9.56 4.38
C LEU A 137 -1.32 9.66 3.97
N ILE A 138 -1.79 8.85 3.03
CA ILE A 138 -3.23 8.75 2.70
C ILE A 138 -4.03 8.26 3.92
N ASN A 139 -3.43 7.43 4.79
CA ASN A 139 -4.07 7.00 6.03
C ASN A 139 -4.33 8.16 7.01
N VAL A 140 -3.67 9.32 6.84
CA VAL A 140 -4.01 10.54 7.61
C VAL A 140 -5.41 11.03 7.23
N ALA A 141 -5.74 11.05 5.94
CA ALA A 141 -7.07 11.45 5.47
C ALA A 141 -8.15 10.46 5.95
N PHE A 142 -7.86 9.15 5.89
CA PHE A 142 -8.77 8.13 6.44
C PHE A 142 -8.91 8.23 7.95
N GLY A 143 -7.83 8.49 8.68
CA GLY A 143 -7.88 8.71 10.12
C GLY A 143 -8.68 9.94 10.50
N ALA A 144 -8.54 11.06 9.76
CA ALA A 144 -9.36 12.25 9.94
C ALA A 144 -10.85 11.97 9.69
N TRP A 145 -11.16 11.19 8.66
CA TRP A 145 -12.54 10.75 8.40
C TRP A 145 -13.10 9.90 9.56
N LEU A 146 -12.35 8.93 10.10
CA LEU A 146 -12.80 8.12 11.24
C LEU A 146 -13.06 8.95 12.50
N VAL A 147 -12.32 10.04 12.70
CA VAL A 147 -12.61 10.98 13.80
C VAL A 147 -13.93 11.72 13.56
N ALA A 148 -14.24 12.09 12.32
CA ALA A 148 -15.47 12.82 11.98
C ALA A 148 -16.71 11.92 11.85
N ALA A 149 -16.56 10.69 11.36
CA ALA A 149 -17.66 9.82 10.94
C ALA A 149 -18.70 9.55 12.04
N PRO A 150 -18.33 9.28 13.32
CA PRO A 150 -19.31 9.05 14.38
C PRO A 150 -20.21 10.25 14.69
N PHE A 151 -19.82 11.46 14.29
CA PHE A 151 -20.59 12.69 14.47
C PHE A 151 -21.45 13.05 13.25
N LEU A 152 -21.19 12.40 12.11
CA LEU A 152 -21.87 12.66 10.84
C LEU A 152 -22.81 11.53 10.41
N LEU A 153 -22.59 10.32 10.92
CA LEU A 153 -23.32 9.11 10.54
C LEU A 153 -24.06 8.49 11.73
N ASP A 154 -25.25 7.97 11.44
CA ASP A 154 -26.03 7.18 12.39
C ASP A 154 -25.62 5.70 12.40
N GLY A 155 -26.02 5.00 13.46
CA GLY A 155 -25.82 3.55 13.61
C GLY A 155 -24.57 3.17 14.41
N VAL A 156 -24.08 4.06 15.27
CA VAL A 156 -22.93 3.84 16.15
C VAL A 156 -23.33 4.05 17.61
N GLY A 157 -22.98 3.11 18.49
CA GLY A 157 -23.10 3.30 19.93
C GLY A 157 -21.91 4.09 20.51
N HIS A 158 -22.02 4.57 21.75
CA HIS A 158 -20.94 5.36 22.39
C HIS A 158 -19.57 4.67 22.37
N LEU A 159 -19.51 3.37 22.65
CA LEU A 159 -18.26 2.61 22.61
C LEU A 159 -17.67 2.54 21.19
N GLY A 160 -18.51 2.32 20.17
CA GLY A 160 -18.08 2.29 18.77
C GLY A 160 -17.58 3.66 18.29
N ALA A 161 -18.23 4.74 18.74
CA ALA A 161 -17.81 6.11 18.40
C ALA A 161 -16.42 6.42 18.98
N VAL A 162 -16.19 6.10 20.25
CA VAL A 162 -14.87 6.24 20.89
C VAL A 162 -13.83 5.39 20.18
N ALA A 163 -14.16 4.12 19.87
CA ALA A 163 -13.25 3.23 19.15
C ALA A 163 -12.86 3.77 17.76
N SER A 164 -13.81 4.32 17.01
CA SER A 164 -13.57 4.92 15.70
C SER A 164 -12.66 6.14 15.78
N VAL A 165 -12.90 7.05 16.74
CA VAL A 165 -12.04 8.21 17.01
C VAL A 165 -10.62 7.78 17.40
N VAL A 166 -10.49 6.81 18.31
CA VAL A 166 -9.18 6.29 18.74
C VAL A 166 -8.44 5.64 17.57
N ALA A 167 -9.12 4.83 16.76
CA ALA A 167 -8.55 4.24 15.55
C ALA A 167 -8.10 5.31 14.56
N GLY A 168 -8.89 6.38 14.37
CA GLY A 168 -8.55 7.49 13.50
C GLY A 168 -7.30 8.24 13.96
N ILE A 169 -7.21 8.59 15.24
CA ILE A 169 -6.04 9.24 15.84
C ILE A 169 -4.81 8.32 15.73
N ALA A 170 -4.97 7.02 16.00
CA ALA A 170 -3.90 6.05 15.88
C ALA A 170 -3.38 5.96 14.44
N LEU A 171 -4.25 5.90 13.42
CA LEU A 171 -3.85 5.86 12.02
C LEU A 171 -3.08 7.12 11.59
N VAL A 172 -3.56 8.30 12.01
CA VAL A 172 -2.84 9.57 11.80
C VAL A 172 -1.44 9.49 12.43
N GLY A 173 -1.36 9.08 13.70
CA GLY A 173 -0.11 8.95 14.42
C GLY A 173 0.86 7.94 13.78
N LEU A 174 0.37 6.80 13.33
CA LEU A 174 1.17 5.74 12.69
C LEU A 174 1.67 6.12 11.28
N SER A 175 1.07 7.13 10.65
CA SER A 175 1.43 7.56 9.30
C SER A 175 2.67 8.46 9.25
N PHE A 176 3.05 9.08 10.37
CA PHE A 176 4.16 10.04 10.42
C PHE A 176 5.56 9.45 10.68
N PRO A 177 5.75 8.41 11.54
CA PRO A 177 7.06 7.86 11.81
C PRO A 177 7.77 7.40 10.53
N ARG A 178 8.97 7.94 10.30
CA ARG A 178 9.82 7.49 9.19
C ARG A 178 10.31 6.07 9.45
N GLY A 179 10.20 5.22 8.44
CA GLY A 179 10.64 3.83 8.53
C GLY A 179 12.17 3.74 8.47
N LYS A 180 12.74 2.57 8.80
CA LYS A 180 14.13 2.30 8.45
C LYS A 180 14.21 2.07 6.94
N ARG A 181 15.04 2.86 6.25
CA ARG A 181 15.30 2.70 4.81
C ARG A 181 16.06 1.40 4.56
N SER A 182 15.77 0.70 3.47
CA SER A 182 16.62 -0.42 3.05
C SER A 182 17.94 0.11 2.45
N ALA A 183 18.89 -0.78 2.18
CA ALA A 183 20.15 -0.41 1.52
C ALA A 183 19.97 -0.13 0.00
N GLU A 184 18.75 -0.27 -0.53
CA GLU A 184 18.47 -0.12 -1.95
C GLU A 184 18.51 1.36 -2.39
N HIS A 185 19.05 1.56 -3.59
CA HIS A 185 19.18 2.86 -4.24
C HIS A 185 18.31 2.90 -5.50
N TYR A 186 17.34 3.82 -5.51
CA TYR A 186 16.39 4.05 -6.59
C TYR A 186 16.76 5.30 -7.40
N ALA A 187 18.04 5.64 -7.47
CA ALA A 187 18.57 6.79 -8.20
C ALA A 187 17.81 8.11 -7.89
N GLY A 188 17.18 8.74 -8.89
CA GLY A 188 16.45 10.00 -8.72
C GLY A 188 15.16 9.91 -7.89
N TRP A 189 14.74 8.69 -7.53
CA TRP A 189 13.58 8.43 -6.68
C TRP A 189 13.90 8.32 -5.20
N ASP A 190 15.18 8.31 -4.82
CA ASP A 190 15.63 8.30 -3.41
C ASP A 190 15.01 9.41 -2.57
N LYS A 191 14.69 10.56 -3.19
CA LYS A 191 14.04 11.70 -2.52
C LYS A 191 12.58 11.46 -2.10
N TYR A 192 11.92 10.46 -2.69
CA TYR A 192 10.52 10.09 -2.39
C TYR A 192 10.42 8.90 -1.44
N VAL A 193 11.55 8.27 -1.14
CA VAL A 193 11.69 7.20 -0.15
C VAL A 193 11.82 7.83 1.24
N ILE A 194 10.76 7.75 2.06
CA ILE A 194 10.63 8.45 3.37
C ILE A 194 10.35 7.50 4.54
#